data_AF-A0A1I2HN02-F1
#
_entry.id   AF-A0A1I2HN02-F1
#
_cell.length_a   1.000
_cell.length_b   1.000
_cell.length_c   1.000
_cell.angle_alpha   90.00
_cell.angle_beta   90.00
_cell.angle_gamma   90.00
#
_symmetry.space_group_name_H-M   'P 1'
#
loop_
_entity.id
_entity.type
_entity.pdbx_description
1 polymer ?
#
loop_
_entity_poly.entity_id
_entity_poly.type
_entity_poly.pdbx_seq_one_letter_code
_entity_poly.pdbx_strand_id
1 'polypeptide(L)'
;MPSSYLNFRFRYLNEQGKPTSIRYYQARIDDDTGIILDNDYILISDIHEVFLYNNRIAIILRPFISLSKNIAENVLPNTSSIIIEVADNLAGDVKSAIDQHRSALLVYARKNQLSKEGKGYTFKAKQCPNCNALIDVTGLKETLFVYCKYCEVLFDKHNDLLPNSENYKVCPECNYYNRVQYYPEFHFYALPKNVKAKYQNHYCCDTCAQRYHEQTAWRNGLYLIGIPFNIYLKNKISKGTNQLYAGLTEANRLAQDGNIREADIIYGSLLIRNEMHPGIYFNLGQAFFKAAHEDIENRTAYLEKSYRYFEKSLEMCSNYQPTIDFLAFYKSLSWTVIVNE
;
A
#
# COMPACT_ATOMS: atom_id res chain seq x y z
N MET A 1 -7.75 -25.07 -14.15
CA MET A 1 -8.06 -24.68 -12.76
C MET A 1 -9.57 -24.70 -12.64
N PRO A 2 -10.16 -25.23 -11.56
CA PRO A 2 -11.61 -25.17 -11.38
C PRO A 2 -12.02 -23.70 -11.38
N SER A 3 -12.98 -23.34 -12.23
CA SER A 3 -13.54 -21.99 -12.33
C SER A 3 -14.31 -21.67 -11.06
N SER A 4 -13.63 -21.06 -10.09
CA SER A 4 -14.26 -20.66 -8.84
C SER A 4 -14.88 -19.28 -9.03
N TYR A 5 -16.11 -19.25 -9.54
CA TYR A 5 -16.93 -18.05 -9.48
C TYR A 5 -17.01 -17.55 -8.04
N LEU A 6 -16.51 -16.35 -7.77
CA LEU A 6 -16.62 -15.72 -6.45
C LEU A 6 -17.92 -14.92 -6.39
N ASN A 7 -18.91 -15.45 -5.69
CA ASN A 7 -20.16 -14.75 -5.40
C ASN A 7 -20.04 -13.98 -4.09
N PHE A 8 -20.48 -12.73 -4.08
CA PHE A 8 -20.45 -11.89 -2.89
C PHE A 8 -21.63 -10.93 -2.86
N ARG A 9 -21.82 -10.28 -1.71
CA ARG A 9 -22.83 -9.26 -1.51
C ARG A 9 -22.15 -7.92 -1.27
N PHE A 10 -22.72 -6.85 -1.80
CA PHE A 10 -22.11 -5.52 -1.69
C PHE A 10 -23.13 -4.39 -1.53
N ARG A 11 -22.65 -3.21 -1.16
CA ARG A 11 -23.38 -1.93 -1.20
C ARG A 11 -22.51 -0.89 -1.88
N TYR A 12 -23.09 -0.04 -2.72
CA TYR A 12 -22.39 1.15 -3.18
C TYR A 12 -22.21 2.15 -2.04
N LEU A 13 -21.08 2.85 -2.03
CA LEU A 13 -20.79 3.93 -1.11
C LEU A 13 -20.76 5.27 -1.85
N ASN A 14 -21.25 6.32 -1.18
CA ASN A 14 -21.14 7.69 -1.67
C ASN A 14 -19.78 8.32 -1.34
N GLU A 15 -19.58 9.59 -1.70
CA GLU A 15 -18.35 10.35 -1.42
C GLU A 15 -17.97 10.41 0.06
N GLN A 16 -18.97 10.35 0.95
CA GLN A 16 -18.74 10.35 2.41
C GLN A 16 -18.48 8.95 2.96
N GLY A 17 -18.36 7.94 2.09
CA GLY A 17 -18.15 6.54 2.46
C GLY A 17 -19.35 5.92 3.17
N LYS A 18 -20.55 6.46 2.97
CA LYS A 18 -21.81 5.92 3.52
C LYS A 18 -22.55 5.09 2.47
N PRO A 19 -23.20 3.98 2.86
CA PRO A 19 -23.99 3.19 1.93
C PRO A 19 -25.10 4.01 1.27
N THR A 20 -25.26 3.88 -0.05
CA THR A 20 -26.36 4.52 -0.80
C THR A 20 -27.69 3.79 -0.61
N SER A 21 -27.67 2.56 -0.08
CA SER A 21 -28.84 1.72 0.13
C SER A 21 -28.73 0.89 1.41
N ILE A 22 -29.88 0.49 1.95
CA ILE A 22 -29.96 -0.36 3.15
C ILE A 22 -29.70 -1.83 2.80
N ARG A 23 -30.18 -2.27 1.63
CA ARG A 23 -30.07 -3.66 1.16
C ARG A 23 -28.73 -3.90 0.48
N TYR A 24 -28.15 -5.08 0.71
CA TYR A 24 -27.03 -5.57 -0.08
C TYR A 24 -27.49 -6.15 -1.41
N TYR A 25 -26.83 -5.71 -2.49
CA TYR A 25 -26.92 -6.25 -3.84
C TYR A 25 -26.10 -7.54 -3.98
N GLN A 26 -26.34 -8.29 -5.05
CA GLN A 26 -25.57 -9.47 -5.40
C GLN A 26 -24.50 -9.12 -6.43
N ALA A 27 -23.32 -9.70 -6.27
CA ALA A 27 -22.24 -9.57 -7.23
C ALA A 27 -21.55 -10.92 -7.46
N ARG A 28 -20.93 -11.04 -8.63
CA ARG A 28 -20.08 -12.17 -8.97
C ARG A 28 -18.89 -11.71 -9.81
N ILE A 29 -17.75 -12.37 -9.60
CA ILE A 29 -16.60 -12.26 -10.51
C ILE A 29 -16.64 -13.47 -11.43
N ASP A 30 -16.59 -13.21 -12.73
CA ASP A 30 -16.55 -14.20 -13.79
C ASP A 30 -15.16 -14.20 -14.42
N ASP A 31 -14.58 -15.40 -14.58
CA ASP A 31 -13.16 -15.59 -14.86
C ASP A 31 -12.71 -14.96 -16.19
N ASP A 32 -13.61 -14.96 -17.17
CA ASP A 32 -13.30 -14.61 -18.56
C ASP A 32 -13.81 -13.22 -18.96
N THR A 33 -14.70 -12.64 -18.16
CA THR A 33 -15.55 -11.56 -18.65
C THR A 33 -15.34 -10.29 -17.78
N GLY A 34 -15.64 -10.35 -16.48
CA GLY A 34 -15.80 -9.11 -15.73
C GLY A 34 -16.26 -9.27 -14.30
N ILE A 35 -16.57 -8.13 -13.69
CA ILE A 35 -17.31 -8.06 -12.44
C ILE A 35 -18.76 -7.78 -12.80
N ILE A 36 -19.67 -8.58 -12.26
CA ILE A 36 -21.11 -8.35 -12.38
C ILE A 36 -21.62 -7.81 -11.05
N LEU A 37 -22.17 -6.60 -11.06
CA LEU A 37 -22.72 -5.86 -9.93
C LEU A 37 -24.21 -5.64 -10.15
N ASP A 38 -25.09 -6.36 -9.45
CA ASP A 38 -26.55 -6.27 -9.57
C ASP A 38 -27.09 -6.43 -11.01
N ASN A 39 -26.52 -7.39 -11.76
CA ASN A 39 -26.75 -7.66 -13.20
C ASN A 39 -26.11 -6.67 -14.18
N ASP A 40 -25.53 -5.58 -13.68
CA ASP A 40 -24.69 -4.70 -14.49
C ASP A 40 -23.27 -5.24 -14.56
N TYR A 41 -22.55 -4.87 -15.61
CA TYR A 41 -21.30 -5.53 -15.96
C TYR A 41 -20.17 -4.51 -16.14
N ILE A 42 -19.01 -4.83 -15.57
CA ILE A 42 -17.75 -4.09 -15.72
C ILE A 42 -16.71 -5.03 -16.30
N LEU A 43 -16.22 -4.74 -17.51
CA LEU A 43 -15.12 -5.48 -18.13
C LEU A 43 -13.86 -5.36 -17.27
N ILE A 44 -13.12 -6.47 -17.09
CA ILE A 44 -11.80 -6.41 -16.43
C ILE A 44 -10.84 -5.45 -17.17
N SER A 45 -10.95 -5.32 -18.49
CA SER A 45 -10.15 -4.38 -19.30
C SER A 45 -10.37 -2.92 -18.94
N ASP A 46 -11.55 -2.59 -18.41
CA ASP A 46 -11.97 -1.23 -18.12
C ASP A 46 -11.54 -0.80 -16.71
N ILE A 47 -11.09 -1.75 -15.89
CA ILE A 47 -10.57 -1.49 -14.55
C ILE A 47 -9.10 -1.07 -14.68
N HIS A 48 -8.81 0.17 -14.28
CA HIS A 48 -7.45 0.68 -14.18
C HIS A 48 -6.73 0.11 -12.95
N GLU A 49 -7.37 0.21 -11.77
CA GLU A 49 -6.78 -0.13 -10.49
C GLU A 49 -7.83 -0.47 -9.43
N VAL A 50 -7.44 -1.24 -8.41
CA VAL A 50 -8.31 -1.64 -7.31
C VAL A 50 -7.59 -1.45 -5.99
N PHE A 51 -8.20 -0.66 -5.11
CA PHE A 51 -7.73 -0.42 -3.75
C PHE A 51 -8.67 -1.06 -2.74
N LEU A 52 -8.10 -1.57 -1.66
CA LEU A 52 -8.85 -2.13 -0.53
C LEU A 52 -8.56 -1.30 0.72
N TYR A 53 -9.63 -0.84 1.35
CA TYR A 53 -9.61 -0.18 2.64
C TYR A 53 -10.66 -0.83 3.54
N ASN A 54 -10.21 -1.68 4.46
CA ASN A 54 -11.01 -2.50 5.36
C ASN A 54 -11.90 -3.45 4.56
N ASN A 55 -13.19 -3.19 4.52
CA ASN A 55 -14.20 -3.93 3.78
C ASN A 55 -14.71 -3.13 2.57
N ARG A 56 -14.01 -2.06 2.20
CA ARG A 56 -14.36 -1.15 1.11
C ARG A 56 -13.38 -1.33 -0.02
N ILE A 57 -13.89 -1.61 -1.20
CA ILE A 57 -13.11 -1.79 -2.42
C ILE A 57 -13.39 -0.58 -3.31
N ALA A 58 -12.35 0.20 -3.60
CA ALA A 58 -12.41 1.25 -4.60
C ALA A 58 -11.92 0.69 -5.93
N ILE A 59 -12.78 0.72 -6.94
CA ILE A 59 -12.48 0.26 -8.30
C ILE A 59 -12.33 1.51 -9.15
N ILE A 60 -11.11 1.78 -9.60
CA ILE A 60 -10.80 2.89 -10.50
C ILE A 60 -10.92 2.38 -11.93
N LEU A 61 -11.73 3.08 -12.71
CA LEU A 61 -12.07 2.77 -14.09
C LEU A 61 -11.21 3.62 -15.03
N ARG A 62 -10.98 3.09 -16.24
CA ARG A 62 -10.32 3.83 -17.32
C ARG A 62 -11.22 4.96 -17.82
N PRO A 63 -10.64 6.03 -18.40
CA PRO A 63 -11.43 7.11 -18.97
C PRO A 63 -12.23 6.61 -20.19
N PHE A 64 -13.39 7.24 -20.43
CA PHE A 64 -14.25 7.03 -21.61
C PHE A 64 -14.86 5.62 -21.76
N ILE A 65 -15.02 4.88 -20.68
CA ILE A 65 -15.68 3.58 -20.71
C ILE A 65 -17.20 3.71 -20.82
N SER A 66 -17.85 2.72 -21.45
CA SER A 66 -19.31 2.64 -21.54
C SER A 66 -19.85 1.87 -20.34
N LEU A 67 -20.51 2.58 -19.43
CA LEU A 67 -21.13 1.99 -18.24
C LEU A 67 -22.63 1.87 -18.40
N SER A 68 -23.22 0.89 -17.71
CA SER A 68 -24.67 0.86 -17.53
C SER A 68 -25.11 2.06 -16.67
N LYS A 69 -26.38 2.44 -16.82
CA LYS A 69 -26.95 3.59 -16.09
C LYS A 69 -26.77 3.47 -14.57
N ASN A 70 -27.02 2.29 -14.01
CA ASN A 70 -26.92 2.05 -12.57
C ASN A 70 -25.48 2.20 -12.05
N ILE A 71 -24.48 1.65 -12.76
CA ILE A 71 -23.08 1.84 -12.37
C ILE A 71 -22.68 3.32 -12.52
N ALA A 72 -23.07 3.96 -13.63
CA ALA A 72 -22.74 5.35 -13.89
C ALA A 72 -23.28 6.31 -12.80
N GLU A 73 -24.48 6.06 -12.28
CA GLU A 73 -25.07 6.82 -11.17
C GLU A 73 -24.32 6.66 -9.84
N ASN A 74 -23.52 5.60 -9.68
CA ASN A 74 -22.71 5.34 -8.49
C ASN A 74 -21.22 5.68 -8.67
N VAL A 75 -20.82 6.23 -9.83
CA VAL A 75 -19.46 6.78 -10.02
C VAL A 75 -19.32 8.05 -9.21
N LEU A 76 -18.23 8.14 -8.42
CA LEU A 76 -17.99 9.32 -7.59
C LEU A 76 -17.69 10.55 -8.46
N PRO A 77 -18.33 11.70 -8.18
CA PRO A 77 -18.11 12.95 -8.90
C PRO A 77 -16.63 13.35 -9.00
N ASN A 78 -16.25 13.89 -10.16
CA ASN A 78 -14.87 14.30 -10.48
C ASN A 78 -13.82 13.16 -10.41
N THR A 79 -14.28 11.92 -10.40
CA THR A 79 -13.40 10.75 -10.47
C THR A 79 -13.91 9.77 -11.52
N SER A 80 -13.13 8.74 -11.80
CA SER A 80 -13.57 7.56 -12.55
C SER A 80 -13.66 6.34 -11.62
N SER A 81 -14.09 6.54 -10.38
CA SER A 81 -14.06 5.49 -9.35
C SER A 81 -15.44 5.16 -8.82
N ILE A 82 -15.66 3.87 -8.56
CA ILE A 82 -16.79 3.37 -7.77
C ILE A 82 -16.24 2.80 -6.47
N ILE A 83 -16.97 2.96 -5.38
CA ILE A 83 -16.62 2.35 -4.10
C ILE A 83 -17.74 1.40 -3.68
N ILE A 84 -17.37 0.16 -3.41
CA ILE A 84 -18.28 -0.86 -2.90
C ILE A 84 -17.85 -1.29 -1.50
N GLU A 85 -18.81 -1.53 -0.63
CA GLU A 85 -18.61 -2.18 0.65
C GLU A 85 -19.03 -3.64 0.54
N VAL A 86 -18.16 -4.55 0.96
CA VAL A 86 -18.38 -6.00 0.97
C VAL A 86 -18.26 -6.54 2.40
N ALA A 87 -18.52 -7.82 2.61
CA ALA A 87 -18.30 -8.43 3.92
C ALA A 87 -16.80 -8.48 4.26
N ASP A 88 -16.44 -8.16 5.51
CA ASP A 88 -15.04 -8.03 5.97
C ASP A 88 -14.18 -9.25 5.65
N ASN A 89 -14.75 -10.45 5.82
CA ASN A 89 -14.06 -11.72 5.56
C ASN A 89 -13.86 -12.05 4.07
N LEU A 90 -14.55 -11.36 3.17
CA LEU A 90 -14.49 -11.58 1.72
C LEU A 90 -13.74 -10.45 0.99
N ALA A 91 -13.47 -9.32 1.65
CA ALA A 91 -12.92 -8.15 0.98
C ALA A 91 -11.55 -8.40 0.36
N GLY A 92 -10.70 -9.16 1.06
CA GLY A 92 -9.41 -9.62 0.54
C GLY A 92 -9.56 -10.53 -0.68
N ASP A 93 -10.45 -11.52 -0.60
CA ASP A 93 -10.68 -12.48 -1.69
C ASP A 93 -11.23 -11.80 -2.94
N VAL A 94 -12.20 -10.89 -2.77
CA VAL A 94 -12.79 -10.11 -3.88
C VAL A 94 -11.72 -9.26 -4.54
N LYS A 95 -10.90 -8.52 -3.77
CA LYS A 95 -9.79 -7.75 -4.34
C LYS A 95 -8.80 -8.64 -5.09
N SER A 96 -8.38 -9.74 -4.46
CA SER A 96 -7.40 -10.68 -5.02
C SER A 96 -7.89 -11.28 -6.33
N ALA A 97 -9.16 -11.69 -6.41
CA ALA A 97 -9.76 -12.22 -7.62
C ALA A 97 -9.73 -11.18 -8.75
N ILE A 98 -10.20 -9.94 -8.50
CA ILE A 98 -10.18 -8.88 -9.52
C ILE A 98 -8.75 -8.62 -10.02
N ASP A 99 -7.78 -8.51 -9.10
CA ASP A 99 -6.39 -8.27 -9.46
C ASP A 99 -5.75 -9.44 -10.20
N GLN A 100 -6.13 -10.69 -9.89
CA GLN A 100 -5.68 -11.87 -10.61
C GLN A 100 -6.13 -11.83 -12.07
N HIS A 101 -7.41 -11.59 -12.35
CA HIS A 101 -7.89 -11.50 -13.74
C HIS A 101 -7.30 -10.30 -14.47
N ARG A 102 -7.26 -9.13 -13.82
CA ARG A 102 -6.69 -7.90 -14.40
C ARG A 102 -5.21 -8.08 -14.75
N SER A 103 -4.43 -8.64 -13.83
CA SER A 103 -3.01 -8.88 -14.03
C SER A 103 -2.75 -9.86 -15.17
N ALA A 104 -3.52 -10.95 -15.24
CA ALA A 104 -3.43 -11.93 -16.33
C ALA A 104 -3.73 -11.29 -17.69
N LEU A 105 -4.80 -10.49 -17.80
CA LEU A 105 -5.17 -9.79 -19.02
C LEU A 105 -4.04 -8.88 -19.52
N LEU A 106 -3.46 -8.06 -18.62
CA LEU A 106 -2.36 -7.14 -18.97
C LEU A 106 -1.11 -7.90 -19.42
N VAL A 107 -0.76 -8.97 -18.71
CA VAL A 107 0.42 -9.78 -18.99
C VAL A 107 0.27 -10.52 -20.33
N TYR A 108 -0.91 -11.08 -20.63
CA TYR A 108 -1.17 -11.72 -21.92
C TYR A 108 -1.21 -10.72 -23.08
N ALA A 109 -1.81 -9.54 -22.88
CA ALA A 109 -1.77 -8.47 -23.88
C ALA A 109 -0.32 -8.08 -24.23
N ARG A 110 0.54 -7.97 -23.21
CA ARG A 110 1.97 -7.67 -23.39
C ARG A 110 2.72 -8.79 -24.09
N LYS A 111 2.48 -10.04 -23.74
CA LYS A 111 3.04 -11.22 -24.44
C LYS A 111 2.67 -11.22 -25.92
N ASN A 112 1.40 -10.96 -26.23
CA ASN A 112 0.91 -10.89 -27.61
C ASN A 112 1.55 -9.72 -28.38
N GLN A 113 1.70 -8.56 -27.73
CA GLN A 113 2.40 -7.42 -28.31
C GLN A 113 3.86 -7.78 -28.66
N LEU A 114 4.62 -8.32 -27.72
CA LEU A 114 6.02 -8.71 -27.96
C LEU A 114 6.16 -9.77 -29.04
N SER A 115 5.20 -10.71 -29.11
CA SER A 115 5.16 -11.73 -30.16
C SER A 115 4.96 -11.11 -31.55
N LYS A 116 4.07 -10.11 -31.67
CA LYS A 116 3.87 -9.33 -32.91
C LYS A 116 5.11 -8.52 -33.28
N GLU A 117 5.88 -8.05 -32.30
CA GLU A 117 7.15 -7.35 -32.50
C GLU A 117 8.34 -8.28 -32.80
N GLY A 118 8.14 -9.61 -32.88
CA GLY A 118 9.23 -10.58 -33.05
C GLY A 118 10.12 -10.75 -31.81
N LYS A 119 9.71 -10.18 -30.67
CA LYS A 119 10.42 -10.20 -29.38
C LYS A 119 9.76 -11.10 -28.34
N GLY A 120 8.85 -11.98 -28.75
CA GLY A 120 8.10 -12.86 -27.83
C GLY A 120 9.00 -13.71 -26.91
N TYR A 121 10.22 -14.05 -27.35
CA TYR A 121 11.20 -14.82 -26.58
C TYR A 121 11.78 -14.09 -25.36
N THR A 122 11.65 -12.75 -25.29
CA THR A 122 12.14 -11.97 -24.14
C THR A 122 11.13 -11.91 -23.00
N PHE A 123 9.88 -12.31 -23.26
CA PHE A 123 8.78 -12.22 -22.31
C PHE A 123 9.05 -13.08 -21.07
N LYS A 124 8.92 -12.45 -19.89
CA LYS A 124 9.07 -13.10 -18.59
C LYS A 124 7.95 -12.62 -17.68
N ALA A 125 7.29 -13.56 -17.01
CA ALA A 125 6.28 -13.27 -15.99
C ALA A 125 6.52 -14.13 -14.75
N LYS A 126 6.14 -13.60 -13.59
CA LYS A 126 6.16 -14.29 -12.29
C LYS A 126 4.76 -14.25 -11.69
N GLN A 127 4.34 -15.31 -11.03
CA GLN A 127 3.06 -15.35 -10.32
C GLN A 127 3.31 -15.05 -8.84
N CYS A 128 2.59 -14.08 -8.28
CA CYS A 128 2.74 -13.75 -6.87
C CYS A 128 2.23 -14.92 -5.99
N PRO A 129 3.03 -15.42 -5.03
CA PRO A 129 2.63 -16.52 -4.16
C PRO A 129 1.54 -16.14 -3.14
N ASN A 130 1.33 -14.85 -2.88
CA ASN A 130 0.32 -14.37 -1.92
C ASN A 130 -1.07 -14.17 -2.55
N CYS A 131 -1.15 -13.45 -3.68
CA CYS A 131 -2.42 -13.07 -4.30
C CYS A 131 -2.67 -13.71 -5.69
N ASN A 132 -1.77 -14.58 -6.15
CA ASN A 132 -1.83 -15.25 -7.46
C ASN A 132 -1.80 -14.34 -8.69
N ALA A 133 -1.64 -13.02 -8.53
CA ALA A 133 -1.53 -12.08 -9.63
C ALA A 133 -0.26 -12.31 -10.46
N LEU A 134 -0.35 -12.12 -11.78
CA LEU A 134 0.77 -12.21 -12.71
C LEU A 134 1.51 -10.87 -12.83
N ILE A 135 2.83 -10.91 -12.66
CA ILE A 135 3.70 -9.75 -12.69
C ILE A 135 4.58 -9.88 -13.94
N ASP A 136 4.46 -8.91 -14.85
CA ASP A 136 5.39 -8.78 -15.97
C ASP A 136 6.75 -8.32 -15.46
N VAL A 137 7.77 -9.16 -15.67
CA VAL A 137 9.17 -8.88 -15.34
C VAL A 137 10.05 -8.87 -16.60
N THR A 138 9.42 -8.71 -17.77
CA THR A 138 10.10 -8.61 -19.06
C THR A 138 11.05 -7.41 -19.08
N GLY A 139 12.30 -7.63 -19.49
CA GLY A 139 13.31 -6.58 -19.59
C GLY A 139 13.87 -6.10 -18.25
N LEU A 140 13.39 -6.62 -17.12
CA LEU A 140 13.93 -6.33 -15.81
C LEU A 140 15.13 -7.24 -15.49
N LYS A 141 16.12 -6.67 -14.79
CA LYS A 141 17.24 -7.45 -14.24
C LYS A 141 16.68 -8.42 -13.20
N GLU A 142 17.18 -9.65 -13.21
CA GLU A 142 16.88 -10.61 -12.16
C GLU A 142 17.52 -10.16 -10.84
N THR A 143 16.71 -10.09 -9.79
CA THR A 143 17.07 -9.56 -8.48
C THR A 143 16.66 -10.55 -7.39
N LEU A 144 17.12 -10.34 -6.16
CA LEU A 144 16.86 -11.25 -5.04
C LEU A 144 15.38 -11.27 -4.62
N PHE A 145 14.69 -10.14 -4.78
CA PHE A 145 13.28 -10.00 -4.48
C PHE A 145 12.48 -9.60 -5.72
N VAL A 146 11.19 -9.89 -5.66
CA VAL A 146 10.16 -9.44 -6.60
C VAL A 146 9.04 -8.79 -5.81
N TYR A 147 8.62 -7.60 -6.25
CA TYR A 147 7.52 -6.85 -5.66
C TYR A 147 6.21 -7.13 -6.39
N CYS A 148 5.15 -7.45 -5.66
CA CYS A 148 3.81 -7.53 -6.22
C CYS A 148 3.07 -6.20 -6.02
N LYS A 149 2.87 -5.42 -7.10
CA LYS A 149 2.12 -4.17 -7.03
C LYS A 149 0.63 -4.30 -6.66
N TYR A 150 0.08 -5.52 -6.72
CA TYR A 150 -1.36 -5.76 -6.48
C TYR A 150 -1.68 -5.96 -4.99
N CYS A 151 -0.84 -6.72 -4.27
CA CYS A 151 -1.00 -6.95 -2.83
C CYS A 151 0.08 -6.26 -1.98
N GLU A 152 1.04 -5.60 -2.63
CA GLU A 152 2.16 -4.84 -2.05
C GLU A 152 3.14 -5.69 -1.24
N VAL A 153 3.22 -6.99 -1.57
CA VAL A 153 4.08 -7.95 -0.88
C VAL A 153 5.39 -8.16 -1.64
N LEU A 154 6.47 -8.34 -0.88
CA LEU A 154 7.77 -8.79 -1.36
C LEU A 154 7.91 -10.29 -1.13
N PHE A 155 8.37 -10.98 -2.15
CA PHE A 155 8.73 -12.39 -2.12
C PHE A 155 10.08 -12.57 -2.80
N ASP A 156 10.75 -13.69 -2.54
CA ASP A 156 12.09 -13.91 -3.07
C ASP A 156 12.07 -14.37 -4.54
N LYS A 157 13.25 -14.50 -5.14
CA LYS A 157 13.41 -15.00 -6.53
C LYS A 157 12.90 -16.43 -6.73
N HIS A 158 12.86 -17.24 -5.66
CA HIS A 158 12.41 -18.62 -5.62
C HIS A 158 10.89 -18.76 -5.49
N ASN A 159 10.18 -17.64 -5.37
CA ASN A 159 8.74 -17.56 -5.21
C ASN A 159 8.24 -17.91 -3.80
N ASP A 160 9.11 -17.78 -2.79
CA ASP A 160 8.78 -18.01 -1.40
C ASP A 160 8.40 -16.70 -0.70
N LEU A 161 7.33 -16.76 0.10
CA LEU A 161 6.91 -15.65 0.94
C LEU A 161 7.80 -15.55 2.16
N LEU A 162 8.33 -14.35 2.40
CA LEU A 162 8.97 -14.03 3.65
C LEU A 162 7.95 -14.12 4.80
N PRO A 163 8.30 -14.68 5.96
CA PRO A 163 7.34 -14.84 7.06
C PRO A 163 6.67 -13.52 7.46
N ASN A 164 5.34 -13.48 7.49
CA ASN A 164 4.53 -12.32 7.85
C ASN A 164 4.77 -11.06 7.00
N SER A 165 5.40 -11.16 5.82
CA SER A 165 5.71 -9.98 4.98
C SER A 165 4.47 -9.32 4.39
N GLU A 166 3.34 -10.02 4.36
CA GLU A 166 2.06 -9.49 3.90
C GLU A 166 1.56 -8.29 4.71
N ASN A 167 2.04 -8.16 5.96
CA ASN A 167 1.70 -7.04 6.84
C ASN A 167 2.66 -5.85 6.69
N TYR A 168 3.79 -6.00 5.98
CA TYR A 168 4.82 -4.97 5.84
C TYR A 168 4.76 -4.31 4.48
N LYS A 169 4.41 -3.03 4.46
CA LYS A 169 4.10 -2.24 3.28
C LYS A 169 4.58 -0.81 3.44
N VAL A 170 4.52 -0.03 2.37
CA VAL A 170 4.73 1.41 2.47
C VAL A 170 3.51 2.05 3.13
N CYS A 171 3.74 2.75 4.25
CA CYS A 171 2.70 3.41 5.00
C CYS A 171 2.06 4.54 4.17
N PRO A 172 0.73 4.58 4.02
CA PRO A 172 0.08 5.65 3.25
C PRO A 172 0.18 7.03 3.91
N GLU A 173 0.44 7.11 5.22
CA GLU A 173 0.53 8.40 5.92
C GLU A 173 1.93 9.00 5.90
N CYS A 174 2.97 8.18 6.04
CA CYS A 174 4.35 8.66 6.19
C CYS A 174 5.30 8.19 5.09
N ASN A 175 4.82 7.35 4.16
CA ASN A 175 5.60 6.74 3.09
C ASN A 175 6.79 5.87 3.53
N TYR A 176 6.95 5.54 4.82
CA TYR A 176 7.96 4.56 5.25
C TYR A 176 7.44 3.13 5.11
N TYR A 177 8.29 2.22 4.64
CA TYR A 177 8.07 0.79 4.70
C TYR A 177 8.08 0.31 6.16
N ASN A 178 6.96 -0.21 6.62
CA ASN A 178 6.83 -0.78 7.96
C ASN A 178 5.60 -1.67 8.00
N ARG A 179 5.31 -2.30 9.13
CA ARG A 179 4.06 -2.99 9.33
C ARG A 179 2.90 -2.01 9.31
N VAL A 180 1.90 -2.26 8.46
CA VAL A 180 0.71 -1.42 8.29
C VAL A 180 -0.52 -2.21 8.74
N GLN A 181 -1.32 -1.61 9.62
CA GLN A 181 -2.54 -2.22 10.14
C GLN A 181 -3.54 -1.15 10.61
N TYR A 182 -4.73 -1.60 11.00
CA TYR A 182 -5.74 -0.72 11.58
C TYR A 182 -5.45 -0.45 13.05
N TYR A 183 -5.35 0.82 13.42
CA TYR A 183 -5.13 1.28 14.77
C TYR A 183 -6.32 2.10 15.28
N PRO A 184 -6.97 1.70 16.38
CA PRO A 184 -8.02 2.51 16.97
C PRO A 184 -7.39 3.68 17.74
N GLU A 185 -7.92 4.87 17.50
CA GLU A 185 -7.60 6.08 18.24
C GLU A 185 -8.85 6.55 19.00
N PHE A 186 -8.70 6.73 20.31
CA PHE A 186 -9.77 7.19 21.18
C PHE A 186 -9.39 8.51 21.83
N HIS A 187 -10.15 9.56 21.54
CA HIS A 187 -10.01 10.86 22.18
C HIS A 187 -11.12 11.07 23.20
N PHE A 188 -10.75 11.34 24.44
CA PHE A 188 -11.68 11.75 25.48
C PHE A 188 -11.43 13.18 25.91
N TYR A 189 -12.45 14.03 25.81
CA TYR A 189 -12.43 15.41 26.26
C TYR A 189 -13.49 15.59 27.35
N ALA A 190 -13.08 15.91 28.58
CA ALA A 190 -13.98 16.32 29.65
C ALA A 190 -13.70 17.79 29.99
N LEU A 191 -14.48 18.69 29.38
CA LEU A 191 -14.55 20.09 29.77
C LEU A 191 -15.72 20.28 30.77
N PRO A 192 -15.69 21.27 31.68
CA PRO A 192 -16.70 21.44 32.74
C PRO A 192 -18.16 21.49 32.29
N LYS A 193 -18.43 21.71 31.00
CA LYS A 193 -19.79 21.77 30.42
C LYS A 193 -20.02 20.80 29.27
N ASN A 194 -19.01 20.06 28.82
CA ASN A 194 -19.10 19.20 27.64
C ASN A 194 -18.18 17.99 27.79
N VAL A 195 -18.75 16.79 27.77
CA VAL A 195 -18.02 15.54 27.61
C VAL A 195 -18.15 15.10 26.15
N LYS A 196 -17.03 14.93 25.46
CA LYS A 196 -17.00 14.41 24.09
C LYS A 196 -16.03 13.25 24.01
N ALA A 197 -16.51 12.13 23.48
CA ALA A 197 -15.69 10.99 23.09
C ALA A 197 -15.68 10.91 21.55
N LYS A 198 -14.50 10.73 20.97
CA LYS A 198 -14.34 10.52 19.53
C LYS A 198 -13.53 9.25 19.31
N TYR A 199 -14.06 8.37 18.48
CA TYR A 199 -13.40 7.14 18.06
C TYR A 199 -13.07 7.23 16.57
N GLN A 200 -11.83 6.92 16.20
CA GLN A 200 -11.37 6.88 14.81
C GLN A 200 -10.50 5.64 14.60
N ASN A 201 -10.49 5.10 13.39
CA ASN A 201 -9.56 4.03 13.00
C ASN A 201 -8.60 4.60 11.96
N HIS A 202 -7.30 4.40 12.19
CA HIS A 202 -6.23 4.81 11.28
C HIS A 202 -5.67 3.58 10.58
N TYR A 203 -5.49 3.64 9.27
CA TYR A 203 -4.77 2.62 8.52
C TYR A 203 -3.36 3.14 8.26
N CYS A 204 -2.45 2.81 9.16
CA CYS A 204 -1.13 3.39 9.17
C CYS A 204 -0.10 2.40 9.71
N CYS A 205 1.16 2.81 9.68
CA CYS A 205 2.22 1.98 10.23
C CYS A 205 2.38 2.11 11.75
N ASP A 206 3.08 1.13 12.33
CA ASP A 206 3.47 1.09 13.74
C ASP A 206 4.13 2.41 14.21
N THR A 207 4.93 3.07 13.36
CA THR A 207 5.59 4.34 13.69
C THR A 207 4.58 5.49 13.83
N CYS A 208 3.63 5.61 12.89
CA CYS A 208 2.56 6.60 12.98
C CYS A 208 1.66 6.32 14.18
N ALA A 209 1.29 5.06 14.39
CA ALA A 209 0.47 4.63 15.52
C ALA A 209 1.13 4.93 16.87
N GLN A 210 2.44 4.77 16.98
CA GLN A 210 3.19 5.14 18.17
C GLN A 210 3.11 6.65 18.45
N ARG A 211 3.22 7.50 17.42
CA ARG A 211 3.04 8.95 17.56
C ARG A 211 1.62 9.31 18.00
N TYR A 212 0.61 8.68 17.42
CA TYR A 212 -0.79 8.86 17.85
C TYR A 212 -1.00 8.41 19.29
N HIS A 213 -0.42 7.28 19.68
CA HIS A 213 -0.44 6.80 21.06
C HIS A 213 0.20 7.83 22.02
N GLU A 214 1.36 8.39 21.70
CA GLU A 214 2.03 9.39 22.54
C GLU A 214 1.18 10.66 22.68
N GLN A 215 0.62 11.16 21.59
CA GLN A 215 -0.26 12.34 21.61
C GLN A 215 -1.54 12.12 22.42
N THR A 216 -2.16 10.95 22.28
CA THR A 216 -3.40 10.60 23.00
C THR A 216 -3.14 10.20 24.44
N ALA A 217 -1.99 9.59 24.77
CA ALA A 217 -1.61 9.23 26.13
C ALA A 217 -1.56 10.45 27.06
N TRP A 218 -0.95 11.55 26.61
CA TRP A 218 -0.91 12.79 27.38
C TRP A 218 -2.30 13.40 27.60
N ARG A 219 -3.18 13.37 26.59
CA ARG A 219 -4.54 13.92 26.69
C ARG A 219 -5.45 13.08 27.57
N ASN A 220 -5.42 11.77 27.37
CA ASN A 220 -6.28 10.81 28.05
C ASN A 220 -5.81 10.50 29.49
N GLY A 221 -4.51 10.64 29.77
CA GLY A 221 -3.95 10.41 31.10
C GLY A 221 -4.56 11.31 32.18
N LEU A 222 -4.97 12.52 31.81
CA LEU A 222 -5.62 13.46 32.73
C LEU A 222 -6.98 12.99 33.24
N TYR A 223 -7.67 12.09 32.53
CA TYR A 223 -9.05 11.71 32.83
C TYR A 223 -9.23 10.22 33.19
N LEU A 224 -8.14 9.43 33.23
CA LEU A 224 -8.07 7.98 33.53
C LEU A 224 -8.87 7.04 32.61
N ILE A 225 -9.94 7.51 31.95
CA ILE A 225 -10.86 6.71 31.12
C ILE A 225 -10.19 6.20 29.84
N GLY A 226 -9.23 6.94 29.27
CA GLY A 226 -8.53 6.51 28.05
C GLY A 226 -7.33 5.59 28.28
N ILE A 227 -6.96 5.30 29.54
CA ILE A 227 -5.82 4.43 29.86
C ILE A 227 -5.97 3.02 29.25
N PRO A 228 -7.12 2.33 29.35
CA PRO A 228 -7.28 1.00 28.76
C PRO A 228 -7.07 0.98 27.25
N PHE A 229 -7.55 2.01 26.53
CA PHE A 229 -7.37 2.14 25.09
C PHE A 229 -5.90 2.37 24.70
N ASN A 230 -5.18 3.17 25.47
CA ASN A 230 -3.75 3.39 25.24
C ASN A 230 -2.93 2.11 25.48
N ILE A 231 -3.23 1.36 26.55
CA ILE A 231 -2.60 0.06 26.82
C ILE A 231 -2.89 -0.93 25.68
N TYR A 232 -4.13 -0.97 25.19
CA TYR A 232 -4.50 -1.81 24.04
C TYR A 232 -3.70 -1.42 22.79
N LEU A 233 -3.63 -0.12 22.45
CA LEU A 233 -2.90 0.37 21.30
C LEU A 233 -1.40 0.05 21.38
N LYS A 234 -0.78 0.31 22.54
CA LYS A 234 0.63 -0.03 22.79
C LYS A 234 0.89 -1.54 22.63
N ASN A 235 0.04 -2.38 23.21
CA ASN A 235 0.13 -3.83 23.07
C ASN A 235 -0.04 -4.28 21.60
N LYS A 236 -0.93 -3.63 20.85
CA LYS A 236 -1.14 -3.92 19.42
C LYS A 236 0.08 -3.56 18.57
N ILE A 237 0.71 -2.42 18.85
CA ILE A 237 1.96 -2.00 18.20
C ILE A 237 3.11 -3.00 18.49
N SER A 238 3.17 -3.58 19.68
CA SER A 238 4.24 -4.54 20.02
C SER A 238 3.97 -5.98 19.58
N LYS A 239 2.70 -6.43 19.56
CA LYS A 239 2.33 -7.81 19.23
C LYS A 239 2.39 -8.07 17.74
N GLY A 240 2.97 -9.19 17.32
CA GLY A 240 2.99 -9.65 15.92
C GLY A 240 4.08 -9.01 15.05
N THR A 241 5.01 -8.26 15.66
CA THR A 241 6.18 -7.76 14.94
C THR A 241 7.10 -8.93 14.65
N ASN A 242 7.42 -9.15 13.37
CA ASN A 242 8.39 -10.18 12.99
C ASN A 242 9.77 -9.78 13.53
N GLN A 243 10.45 -10.74 14.17
CA GLN A 243 11.78 -10.58 14.76
C GLN A 243 12.83 -10.08 13.76
N LEU A 244 12.69 -10.43 12.47
CA LEU A 244 13.55 -9.94 11.41
C LEU A 244 13.48 -8.41 11.29
N TYR A 245 12.31 -7.81 11.53
CA TYR A 245 12.10 -6.35 11.51
C TYR A 245 12.14 -5.71 12.90
N ALA A 246 12.65 -6.40 13.92
CA ALA A 246 12.78 -5.84 15.26
C ALA A 246 13.72 -4.62 15.26
N GLY A 247 13.16 -3.46 15.60
CA GLY A 247 13.83 -2.15 15.55
C GLY A 247 13.41 -1.27 14.37
N LEU A 248 12.66 -1.79 13.39
CA LEU A 248 12.25 -1.01 12.21
C LEU A 248 11.39 0.20 12.58
N THR A 249 10.41 0.02 13.48
CA THR A 249 9.56 1.11 13.97
C THR A 249 10.36 2.23 14.62
N GLU A 250 11.37 1.87 15.41
CA GLU A 250 12.25 2.83 16.09
C GLU A 250 13.19 3.54 15.12
N ALA A 251 13.79 2.82 14.16
CA ALA A 251 14.61 3.41 13.12
C ALA A 251 13.81 4.42 12.27
N ASN A 252 12.59 4.05 11.88
CA ASN A 252 11.68 4.95 11.16
C ASN A 252 11.32 6.18 12.00
N ARG A 253 11.09 6.02 13.32
CA ARG A 253 10.79 7.14 14.23
C ARG A 253 11.98 8.10 14.30
N LEU A 254 13.18 7.59 14.59
CA LEU A 254 14.42 8.37 14.65
C LEU A 254 14.69 9.11 13.34
N ALA A 255 14.52 8.43 12.20
CA ALA A 255 14.64 9.04 10.88
C ALA A 255 13.63 10.18 10.68
N GLN A 256 12.38 9.99 11.10
CA GLN A 256 11.36 11.02 10.99
C GLN A 256 11.57 12.18 11.97
N ASP A 257 12.29 11.97 13.07
CA ASP A 257 12.65 12.98 14.07
C ASP A 257 13.96 13.73 13.71
N GLY A 258 14.60 13.40 12.58
CA GLY A 258 15.85 14.03 12.12
C GLY A 258 17.13 13.39 12.66
N ASN A 259 17.02 12.36 13.51
CA ASN A 259 18.14 11.63 14.11
C ASN A 259 18.72 10.59 13.15
N ILE A 260 19.15 11.03 11.96
CA ILE A 260 19.54 10.16 10.85
C ILE A 260 20.71 9.22 11.19
N ARG A 261 21.67 9.68 12.01
CA ARG A 261 22.86 8.87 12.37
C ARG A 261 22.47 7.65 13.20
N GLU A 262 21.59 7.82 14.17
CA GLU A 262 21.11 6.72 15.01
C GLU A 262 20.21 5.77 14.21
N ALA A 263 19.35 6.34 13.35
CA ALA A 263 18.52 5.56 12.44
C ALA A 263 19.37 4.68 11.50
N ASP A 264 20.44 5.23 10.89
CA ASP A 264 21.35 4.53 9.98
C ASP A 264 21.99 3.31 10.64
N ILE A 265 22.38 3.41 11.92
CA ILE A 265 22.94 2.28 12.69
C ILE A 265 21.89 1.16 12.83
N ILE A 266 20.65 1.48 13.21
CA ILE A 266 19.60 0.48 13.38
C ILE A 266 19.22 -0.13 12.03
N TYR A 267 19.07 0.66 10.97
CA TYR A 267 18.83 0.14 9.62
C TYR A 267 19.96 -0.77 9.13
N GLY A 268 21.22 -0.41 9.37
CA GLY A 268 22.36 -1.27 9.06
C GLY A 268 22.23 -2.66 9.69
N SER A 269 21.86 -2.72 10.98
CA SER A 269 21.61 -3.99 11.68
C SER A 269 20.41 -4.77 11.09
N LEU A 270 19.38 -4.07 10.60
CA LEU A 270 18.22 -4.68 9.97
C LEU A 270 18.59 -5.27 8.60
N LEU A 271 19.39 -4.56 7.80
CA LEU A 271 19.84 -5.04 6.49
C LEU A 271 20.70 -6.29 6.58
N ILE A 272 21.56 -6.40 7.60
CA ILE A 272 22.35 -7.61 7.87
C ILE A 272 21.44 -8.81 8.16
N ARG A 273 20.35 -8.59 8.92
CA ARG A 273 19.39 -9.64 9.30
C ARG A 273 18.42 -10.03 8.19
N ASN A 274 18.11 -9.14 7.26
CA ASN A 274 17.08 -9.31 6.22
C ASN A 274 17.66 -9.40 4.81
N GLU A 275 18.88 -9.91 4.65
CA GLU A 275 19.53 -10.11 3.34
C GLU A 275 19.42 -8.89 2.41
N MET A 276 19.66 -7.70 2.98
CA MET A 276 19.62 -6.43 2.23
C MET A 276 18.23 -6.06 1.66
N HIS A 277 17.16 -6.32 2.40
CA HIS A 277 15.76 -6.06 2.02
C HIS A 277 15.49 -4.69 1.35
N PRO A 278 14.79 -4.64 0.19
CA PRO A 278 14.59 -3.41 -0.59
C PRO A 278 13.77 -2.35 0.15
N GLY A 279 12.74 -2.76 0.91
CA GLY A 279 11.94 -1.83 1.72
C GLY A 279 12.74 -1.09 2.80
N ILE A 280 13.80 -1.72 3.34
CA ILE A 280 14.67 -1.07 4.35
C ILE A 280 15.60 -0.06 3.66
N TYR A 281 16.15 -0.40 2.49
CA TYR A 281 16.92 0.55 1.69
C TYR A 281 16.08 1.76 1.24
N PHE A 282 14.82 1.53 0.87
CA PHE A 282 13.89 2.61 0.54
C PHE A 282 13.68 3.58 1.72
N ASN A 283 13.55 3.07 2.95
CA ASN A 283 13.45 3.92 4.14
C ASN A 283 14.73 4.72 4.40
N LEU A 284 15.91 4.10 4.25
CA LEU A 284 17.19 4.80 4.34
C LEU A 284 17.29 5.91 3.30
N GLY A 285 16.93 5.63 2.04
CA GLY A 285 16.87 6.62 0.97
C GLY A 285 16.02 7.82 1.35
N GLN A 286 14.77 7.57 1.78
CA GLN A 286 13.87 8.64 2.22
C GLN A 286 14.38 9.40 3.46
N ALA A 287 14.99 8.70 4.41
CA ALA A 287 15.52 9.31 5.62
C ALA A 287 16.65 10.29 5.31
N PHE A 288 17.62 9.88 4.47
CA PHE A 288 18.68 10.76 3.99
C PHE A 288 18.15 11.88 3.09
N PHE A 289 17.17 11.60 2.24
CA PHE A 289 16.51 12.62 1.43
C PHE A 289 15.89 13.71 2.31
N LYS A 290 15.15 13.31 3.34
CA LYS A 290 14.55 14.24 4.30
C LYS A 290 15.62 15.05 5.05
N ALA A 291 16.65 14.38 5.56
CA ALA A 291 17.75 15.05 6.25
C ALA A 291 18.46 16.09 5.36
N ALA A 292 18.58 15.84 4.05
CA ALA A 292 19.13 16.80 3.11
C ALA A 292 18.32 18.11 2.98
N HIS A 293 17.03 18.08 3.30
CA HIS A 293 16.17 19.27 3.29
C HIS A 293 16.23 20.03 4.63
N GLU A 294 16.66 19.37 5.70
CA GLU A 294 16.77 19.95 7.04
C GLU A 294 18.18 20.49 7.32
N ASP A 295 19.21 19.84 6.79
CA ASP A 295 20.63 20.17 6.97
C ASP A 295 21.24 20.64 5.65
N ILE A 296 21.30 21.96 5.46
CA ILE A 296 21.80 22.60 4.23
C ILE A 296 23.31 22.36 4.07
N GLU A 297 24.08 22.32 5.16
CA GLU A 297 25.53 22.15 5.11
C GLU A 297 25.91 20.77 4.55
N ASN A 298 25.16 19.72 4.94
CA ASN A 298 25.41 18.35 4.49
C ASN A 298 24.51 17.90 3.33
N ARG A 299 23.71 18.81 2.75
CA ARG A 299 22.67 18.51 1.75
C ARG A 299 23.16 17.63 0.61
N THR A 300 24.27 18.00 -0.04
CA THR A 300 24.80 17.26 -1.19
C THR A 300 25.19 15.83 -0.81
N ALA A 301 25.88 15.66 0.34
CA ALA A 301 26.30 14.35 0.81
C ALA A 301 25.10 13.46 1.20
N TYR A 302 24.05 14.05 1.80
CA TYR A 302 22.82 13.32 2.11
C TYR A 302 22.01 12.96 0.87
N LEU A 303 21.93 13.84 -0.14
CA LEU A 303 21.29 13.50 -1.41
C LEU A 303 22.03 12.36 -2.12
N GLU A 304 23.37 12.39 -2.17
CA GLU A 304 24.16 11.32 -2.76
C GLU A 304 23.92 9.98 -2.05
N LYS A 305 23.92 9.97 -0.71
CA LYS A 305 23.58 8.78 0.08
C LYS A 305 22.15 8.30 -0.20
N SER A 306 21.20 9.22 -0.25
CA SER A 306 19.80 8.93 -0.56
C SER A 306 19.67 8.20 -1.89
N TYR A 307 20.25 8.75 -2.96
CA TYR A 307 20.26 8.12 -4.29
C TYR A 307 20.88 6.75 -4.27
N ARG A 308 22.05 6.61 -3.64
CA ARG A 308 22.73 5.32 -3.52
C ARG A 308 21.87 4.26 -2.82
N TYR A 309 21.09 4.64 -1.81
CA TYR A 309 20.17 3.71 -1.15
C TYR A 309 18.96 3.36 -2.02
N PHE A 310 18.42 4.30 -2.80
CA PHE A 310 17.40 3.99 -3.80
C PHE A 310 17.93 3.06 -4.90
N GLU A 311 19.14 3.27 -5.39
CA GLU A 311 19.80 2.36 -6.34
C GLU A 311 19.90 0.96 -5.74
N LYS A 312 20.42 0.82 -4.51
CA LYS A 312 20.46 -0.47 -3.81
C LYS A 312 19.08 -1.10 -3.65
N SER A 313 18.05 -0.32 -3.35
CA SER A 313 16.66 -0.83 -3.31
C SER A 313 16.25 -1.47 -4.63
N LEU A 314 16.62 -0.88 -5.77
CA LEU A 314 16.32 -1.41 -7.11
C LEU A 314 17.27 -2.54 -7.55
N GLU A 315 18.52 -2.55 -7.08
CA GLU A 315 19.44 -3.69 -7.25
C GLU A 315 18.92 -4.96 -6.57
N MET A 316 18.25 -4.79 -5.44
CA MET A 316 17.67 -5.89 -4.66
C MET A 316 16.28 -6.30 -5.17
N CYS A 317 15.53 -5.37 -5.77
CA CYS A 317 14.21 -5.61 -6.33
C CYS A 317 13.96 -4.65 -7.50
N SER A 318 14.23 -5.10 -8.73
CA SER A 318 14.22 -4.24 -9.93
C SER A 318 12.85 -3.65 -10.26
N ASN A 319 11.77 -4.27 -9.77
CA ASN A 319 10.39 -3.81 -9.92
C ASN A 319 9.79 -3.20 -8.65
N TYR A 320 10.62 -2.74 -7.70
CA TYR A 320 10.13 -2.15 -6.45
C TYR A 320 9.49 -0.78 -6.69
N GLN A 321 8.20 -0.81 -6.99
CA GLN A 321 7.39 0.34 -7.40
C GLN A 321 7.52 1.55 -6.45
N PRO A 322 7.55 1.39 -5.11
CA PRO A 322 7.69 2.56 -4.22
C PRO A 322 8.95 3.40 -4.49
N THR A 323 10.09 2.77 -4.78
CA THR A 323 11.32 3.50 -5.13
C THR A 323 11.20 4.13 -6.51
N ILE A 324 10.60 3.43 -7.48
CA ILE A 324 10.39 3.93 -8.84
C ILE A 324 9.50 5.19 -8.81
N ASP A 325 8.37 5.13 -8.10
CA ASP A 325 7.42 6.24 -7.98
C ASP A 325 8.05 7.43 -7.26
N PHE A 326 8.79 7.18 -6.18
CA PHE A 326 9.49 8.24 -5.45
C PHE A 326 10.51 8.98 -6.34
N LEU A 327 11.33 8.25 -7.08
CA LEU A 327 12.31 8.83 -8.01
C LEU A 327 11.64 9.56 -9.18
N ALA A 328 10.53 9.02 -9.70
CA ALA A 328 9.76 9.66 -10.77
C ALA A 328 9.13 10.98 -10.30
N PHE A 329 8.54 10.98 -9.10
CA PHE A 329 8.00 12.18 -8.47
C PHE A 329 9.10 13.24 -8.26
N TYR A 330 10.24 12.85 -7.69
CA TYR A 330 11.35 13.78 -7.49
C TYR A 330 11.88 14.36 -8.79
N LYS A 331 12.02 13.53 -9.84
CA LYS A 331 12.41 14.01 -11.16
C LYS A 331 11.39 15.03 -11.69
N SER A 332 10.09 14.84 -11.49
CA SER A 332 9.11 15.84 -11.93
C SER A 332 9.27 17.19 -11.20
N LEU A 333 9.62 17.17 -9.92
CA LEU A 333 9.85 18.37 -9.11
C LEU A 333 11.12 19.12 -9.53
N SER A 334 12.23 18.43 -9.76
CA SER A 334 13.50 19.07 -10.10
C SER A 334 13.44 19.81 -11.45
N TRP A 335 12.67 19.31 -12.42
CA TRP A 335 12.42 20.02 -13.68
C TRP A 335 11.58 21.28 -13.50
N THR A 336 10.69 21.33 -12.50
CA THR A 336 9.83 22.49 -12.25
C THR A 336 10.57 23.63 -11.54
N VAL A 337 11.59 23.30 -10.74
CA VAL A 337 12.45 24.29 -10.08
C VAL A 337 13.42 24.92 -11.10
N ILE A 338 13.98 24.12 -12.01
CA ILE A 338 14.92 24.61 -13.04
C ILE A 338 14.24 25.49 -14.11
N VAL A 339 12.93 25.34 -14.33
CA VAL A 339 12.17 26.14 -15.32
C VAL A 339 11.65 27.46 -14.73
N ASN A 340 11.69 27.62 -13.40
CA ASN A 340 11.21 28.82 -12.69
C ASN A 340 12.34 29.64 -12.03
N GLU A 341 13.60 29.25 -12.23
CA GLU A 341 14.79 30.07 -12.02
C GLU A 341 15.33 30.55 -13.38
#